data_AF-A0A158CLW8-F1
#
_entry.id   AF-A0A158CLW8-F1
#
_cell.length_a   1.000
_cell.length_b   1.000
_cell.length_c   1.000
_cell.angle_alpha   90.00
_cell.angle_beta   90.00
_cell.angle_gamma   90.00
#
_symmetry.space_group_name_H-M   'P 1'
#
loop_
_entity.id
_entity.type
_entity.pdbx_description
1 polymer ?
#
loop_
_entity_poly.entity_id
_entity_poly.type
_entity_poly.pdbx_seq_one_letter_code
_entity_poly.pdbx_strand_id
1 'polypeptide(L)' 'MSTTTTRTSNPTNEAGVPPAPSEAHQRTYAEGDVRVVTVDGSRIQLEYHDGRWLNVMVTTL' A
#
# COMPACT_ATOMS: atom_id res chain seq x y z
N MET A 1 12.33 -43.86 -30.38
CA MET A 1 13.11 -42.89 -29.60
C MET A 1 12.32 -42.58 -28.34
N SER A 2 12.90 -42.75 -27.15
CA SER A 2 12.20 -42.50 -25.87
C SER A 2 12.75 -41.22 -25.24
N THR A 3 11.86 -40.30 -24.85
CA THR A 3 12.22 -39.06 -24.17
C THR A 3 12.13 -39.25 -22.66
N THR A 4 13.26 -39.09 -21.97
CA THR A 4 13.31 -39.08 -20.50
C THR A 4 12.96 -37.68 -20.00
N THR A 5 11.88 -37.54 -19.23
CA THR A 5 11.52 -36.27 -18.58
C THR A 5 12.06 -36.26 -17.15
N THR A 6 13.08 -35.45 -16.88
CA THR A 6 13.61 -35.24 -15.53
C THR A 6 12.67 -34.29 -14.79
N ARG A 7 11.96 -34.78 -13.75
CA ARG A 7 11.20 -33.91 -12.83
C ARG A 7 12.14 -33.36 -11.77
N THR A 8 12.60 -32.13 -11.95
CA THR A 8 13.27 -31.37 -10.89
C THR A 8 12.22 -30.91 -9.87
N SER A 9 12.31 -31.40 -8.64
CA SER A 9 11.49 -30.92 -7.53
C SER A 9 12.28 -29.86 -6.79
N ASN A 10 12.00 -28.58 -7.03
CA ASN A 10 12.56 -27.49 -6.23
C ASN A 10 11.74 -27.39 -4.93
N PRO A 11 12.37 -27.53 -3.74
CA PRO A 11 11.65 -27.34 -2.48
C PRO A 11 11.30 -25.85 -2.30
N THR A 12 10.06 -25.57 -1.88
CA THR A 12 9.48 -24.21 -1.74
C THR A 12 9.99 -23.46 -0.50
N ASN A 13 10.98 -23.99 0.21
CA ASN A 13 11.45 -23.48 1.50
C ASN A 13 12.37 -22.25 1.41
N GLU A 14 12.71 -21.78 0.20
CA GLU A 14 13.48 -20.54 -0.02
C GLU A 14 12.59 -19.31 -0.35
N ALA A 15 11.32 -19.30 0.06
CA ALA A 15 10.56 -18.06 0.05
C ALA A 15 11.08 -17.15 1.18
N GLY A 16 12.18 -16.43 0.91
CA GLY A 16 12.65 -15.36 1.79
C GLY A 16 11.54 -14.34 1.94
N VAL A 17 10.94 -14.24 3.13
CA VAL A 17 9.98 -13.18 3.41
C VAL A 17 10.79 -11.89 3.39
N PRO A 18 10.56 -10.97 2.42
CA PRO A 18 11.28 -9.71 2.42
C PRO A 18 10.99 -9.01 3.75
N PRO A 19 11.98 -8.35 4.37
CA PRO A 19 11.72 -7.55 5.56
C PRO A 19 10.60 -6.57 5.23
N ALA A 20 9.62 -6.47 6.14
CA ALA A 20 8.52 -5.55 5.95
C ALA A 20 9.10 -4.16 5.62
N PRO A 21 8.62 -3.48 4.55
CA PRO A 21 9.11 -2.16 4.23
C PRO A 21 8.99 -1.28 5.47
N SER A 22 9.97 -0.41 5.74
CA SER A 22 9.96 0.46 6.93
C SER A 22 8.72 1.36 7.01
N GLU A 23 8.02 1.55 5.88
CA GLU A 23 6.74 2.24 5.75
C GLU A 23 5.52 1.42 6.19
N ALA A 24 5.65 0.12 6.43
CA ALA A 24 4.57 -0.76 6.87
C ALA A 24 4.27 -0.68 8.38
N HIS A 25 4.96 0.20 9.12
CA HIS A 25 4.55 0.53 10.47
C HIS A 25 3.25 1.33 10.41
N GLN A 26 2.21 0.81 11.05
CA GLN A 26 0.95 1.50 11.25
C GLN A 26 1.25 2.84 11.95
N ARG A 27 1.21 3.95 11.22
CA ARG A 27 1.39 5.29 11.81
C ARG A 27 0.08 5.74 12.44
N THR A 28 0.14 6.17 13.69
CA THR A 28 -0.92 6.95 14.30
C THR A 28 -0.96 8.31 13.63
N TYR A 29 -2.14 8.76 13.20
CA TYR A 29 -2.32 10.09 12.62
C TYR A 29 -2.11 11.17 13.68
N ALA A 30 -1.42 12.24 13.31
CA ALA A 30 -1.18 13.41 14.14
C ALA A 30 -1.93 14.63 13.59
N GLU A 31 -2.17 15.60 14.47
CA GLU A 31 -2.79 16.87 14.10
C GLU A 31 -2.00 17.54 12.96
N GLY A 32 -2.71 17.98 11.91
CA GLY A 32 -2.13 18.58 10.71
C GLY A 32 -1.61 17.57 9.68
N ASP A 33 -1.75 16.26 9.90
CA ASP A 33 -1.45 15.26 8.87
C ASP A 33 -2.29 15.52 7.61
N VAL A 34 -1.64 15.48 6.45
CA VAL A 34 -2.31 15.69 5.15
C VAL A 34 -2.35 14.41 4.36
N ARG A 35 -3.50 14.13 3.75
CA ARG A 35 -3.63 13.07 2.74
C ARG A 35 -4.48 13.54 1.56
N VAL A 36 -4.34 12.83 0.46
CA VAL A 36 -5.10 13.08 -0.76
C VAL A 36 -5.82 11.81 -1.16
N VAL A 37 -7.10 11.94 -1.49
CA VAL A 37 -7.90 10.85 -2.06
C VAL A 37 -8.49 11.30 -3.39
N THR A 38 -8.67 10.36 -4.31
CA THR A 38 -9.35 10.60 -5.57
C THR A 38 -10.71 9.90 -5.52
N VAL A 39 -11.78 10.67 -5.76
CA VAL A 39 -13.16 10.17 -5.78
C VAL A 39 -13.85 10.78 -7.00
N ASP A 40 -14.42 9.95 -7.87
CA ASP A 40 -15.24 10.36 -9.02
C ASP A 40 -14.62 11.49 -9.87
N GLY A 41 -13.33 11.35 -10.23
CA GLY A 41 -12.62 12.35 -11.03
C GLY A 41 -12.28 13.64 -10.28
N SER A 42 -12.44 13.67 -8.96
CA SER A 42 -12.04 14.79 -8.12
C SER A 42 -10.91 14.38 -7.18
N ARG A 43 -9.94 15.27 -6.98
CA ARG A 43 -8.88 15.16 -5.98
C ARG A 43 -9.31 15.91 -4.73
N ILE A 44 -9.43 15.21 -3.62
CA ILE A 44 -9.81 15.78 -2.31
C ILE A 44 -8.58 15.75 -1.41
N GLN A 45 -8.15 16.92 -0.95
CA GLN A 45 -7.15 17.04 0.11
C GLN A 45 -7.86 17.03 1.46
N LEU A 46 -7.40 16.15 2.35
CA LEU A 46 -7.87 16.08 3.72
C LEU A 46 -6.75 16.44 4.70
N GLU A 47 -7.13 17.07 5.80
CA GLU A 47 -6.26 17.36 6.93
C GLU A 47 -6.85 16.73 8.20
N TYR A 48 -5.99 16.15 9.04
CA TYR A 48 -6.40 15.54 10.30
C TYR A 48 -6.48 16.61 11.39
N HIS A 49 -7.69 16.83 11.90
CA HIS A 49 -7.99 17.77 12.98
C HIS A 49 -8.92 17.14 14.01
N ASP A 50 -8.63 17.32 15.30
CA ASP A 50 -9.48 16.86 16.41
C ASP A 50 -9.92 15.37 16.29
N GLY A 51 -9.02 14.49 15.84
CA GLY A 51 -9.33 13.06 15.73
C GLY A 51 -10.10 12.64 14.47
N ARG A 52 -10.30 13.55 13.51
CA ARG A 52 -11.05 13.28 12.26
C ARG A 52 -10.37 13.90 11.05
N TRP A 53 -10.70 13.36 9.88
CA TRP A 53 -10.26 13.92 8.60
C TRP A 53 -11.29 14.92 8.08
N LEU A 54 -10.84 16.12 7.77
CA LEU A 54 -11.65 17.20 7.21
C LEU A 54 -11.24 17.47 5.77
N ASN A 55 -12.21 17.70 4.89
CA ASN A 55 -11.94 18.12 3.51
C ASN A 55 -11.54 19.60 3.51
N VAL A 56 -10.30 19.90 3.09
CA VAL A 56 -9.79 21.28 3.05
C VAL A 56 -9.71 21.83 1.62
N MET A 57 -9.64 20.96 0.61
CA MET A 57 -9.65 21.36 -0.80
C MET A 57 -10.23 20.26 -1.68
N VAL A 58 -11.00 20.67 -2.70
CA VAL A 58 -11.53 19.78 -3.74
C VAL A 58 -11.16 20.36 -5.10
N THR A 59 -10.53 19.55 -5.95
CA THR A 59 -10.12 19.94 -7.30
C THR A 59 -10.65 18.91 -8.30
N THR A 60 -11.43 19.35 -9.29
CA THR A 60 -11.84 18.50 -10.41
C THR A 60 -10.65 18.21 -11.31
N LEU A 61 -10.46 16.94 -11.68
CA LEU A 61 -9.41 16.48 -12.60
C LEU A 61 -9.86 16.55 -14.06
#